data_AF-A0A093YN50-F1
#
_entry.id   AF-A0A093YN50-F1
#
_cell.length_a   1.000
_cell.length_b   1.000
_cell.length_c   1.000
_cell.angle_alpha   90.00
_cell.angle_beta   90.00
_cell.angle_gamma   90.00
#
_symmetry.space_group_name_H-M   'P 1'
#
loop_
_entity.id
_entity.type
_entity.pdbx_description
1 polymer ?
#
loop_
_entity_poly.entity_id
_entity_poly.type
_entity_poly.pdbx_seq_one_letter_code
_entity_poly.pdbx_strand_id
1 'polypeptide(L)'
;MIRCVSDSFSTVRFWRAWHRSFNKWIVRYLYVPLGGSGVSGRFGVARTILNYLVVFTFVALWHDISLNLLVWGWLIVLFMLPEIIGTRLFPRSKWENNLTTWRMLCAAGSVLNVIMMMSANLVGFAVGVDGLKSIIHGIFSDWGGIAFLLTAAGVLFTAIQIMFEVRENEIRHGINLK
;
A
#
# COMPACT_ATOMS: atom_id res chain seq x y z
N MET A 1 8.79 -7.90 -15.38
CA MET A 1 9.15 -6.47 -15.42
C MET A 1 8.28 -5.77 -14.40
N ILE A 2 8.84 -4.82 -13.63
CA ILE A 2 8.05 -4.02 -12.69
C ILE A 2 7.05 -3.20 -13.50
N ARG A 3 5.77 -3.27 -13.13
CA ARG A 3 4.66 -2.63 -13.86
C ARG A 3 4.63 -1.12 -13.69
N CYS A 4 3.85 -0.47 -14.54
CA CYS A 4 3.48 0.93 -14.37
C CYS A 4 2.80 1.10 -13.00
N VAL A 5 3.15 2.18 -12.31
CA VAL A 5 2.60 2.55 -11.00
C VAL A 5 1.07 2.63 -11.05
N SER A 6 0.51 3.12 -12.16
CA SER A 6 -0.93 3.30 -12.35
C SER A 6 -1.72 1.98 -12.42
N ASP A 7 -1.07 0.84 -12.64
CA ASP A 7 -1.67 -0.51 -12.67
C ASP A 7 -1.33 -1.32 -11.39
N SER A 8 -1.21 -0.63 -10.26
CA SER A 8 -0.88 -1.25 -8.98
C SER A 8 -1.96 -1.05 -7.92
N PHE A 9 -2.83 -2.04 -7.76
CA PHE A 9 -3.78 -2.10 -6.63
C PHE A 9 -3.14 -2.42 -5.27
N SER A 10 -1.86 -2.79 -5.24
CA SER A 10 -1.12 -3.17 -4.05
C SER A 10 -0.18 -2.03 -3.68
N THR A 11 -0.23 -1.61 -2.42
CA THR A 11 0.62 -0.54 -1.89
C THR A 11 2.08 -0.98 -1.81
N VAL A 12 2.32 -2.25 -1.48
CA VAL A 12 3.67 -2.82 -1.47
C VAL A 12 4.27 -2.86 -2.88
N ARG A 13 3.46 -3.24 -3.89
CA ARG A 13 3.90 -3.22 -5.31
C ARG A 13 4.08 -1.79 -5.81
N PHE A 14 3.21 -0.87 -5.40
CA PHE A 14 3.32 0.55 -5.71
C PHE A 14 4.67 1.10 -5.25
N TRP A 15 5.06 0.90 -3.99
CA TRP A 15 6.34 1.41 -3.47
C TRP A 15 7.58 0.80 -4.12
N ARG A 16 7.48 -0.41 -4.67
CA ARG A 16 8.57 -1.03 -5.47
C ARG A 16 8.68 -0.45 -6.87
N ALA A 17 7.59 0.08 -7.43
CA ALA A 17 7.55 0.67 -8.76
C ALA A 17 7.76 2.19 -8.74
N TRP A 18 7.34 2.86 -7.67
CA TRP A 18 7.44 4.30 -7.47
C TRP A 18 8.90 4.76 -7.39
N HIS A 19 9.21 5.85 -8.08
CA HIS A 19 10.54 6.47 -8.14
C HIS A 19 11.68 5.44 -8.31
N ARG A 20 11.57 4.62 -9.36
CA ARG A 20 12.32 3.38 -9.57
C ARG A 20 13.83 3.47 -9.37
N SER A 21 14.47 4.56 -9.83
CA SER A 21 15.91 4.78 -9.66
C SER A 21 16.29 4.88 -8.17
N PHE A 22 15.53 5.66 -7.41
CA PHE A 22 15.73 5.82 -5.97
C PHE A 22 15.35 4.58 -5.18
N ASN A 23 14.25 3.90 -5.54
CA ASN A 23 13.91 2.63 -4.90
C ASN A 23 15.06 1.61 -5.05
N LYS A 24 15.67 1.50 -6.25
CA LYS A 24 16.85 0.65 -6.45
C LYS A 24 18.03 1.06 -5.57
N TRP A 25 18.28 2.35 -5.41
CA TRP A 25 19.33 2.86 -4.53
C TRP A 25 19.07 2.49 -3.07
N ILE A 26 17.86 2.76 -2.56
CA ILE A 26 17.43 2.41 -1.20
C ILE A 26 17.59 0.91 -0.97
N VAL A 27 17.11 0.09 -1.91
CA VAL A 27 17.18 -1.37 -1.74
C VAL A 27 18.62 -1.83 -1.64
N ARG A 28 19.50 -1.33 -2.52
CA ARG A 28 20.90 -1.75 -2.59
C ARG A 28 21.72 -1.25 -1.40
N TYR A 29 21.54 -0.01 -0.99
CA TYR A 29 22.43 0.66 -0.03
C TYR A 29 21.87 0.76 1.39
N LEU A 30 20.57 0.56 1.58
CA LEU A 30 19.94 0.64 2.90
C LEU A 30 19.26 -0.68 3.27
N TYR A 31 18.32 -1.17 2.47
CA TYR A 31 17.49 -2.33 2.84
C TYR A 31 18.26 -3.65 2.88
N VAL A 32 19.08 -3.95 1.87
CA VAL A 32 19.88 -5.19 1.81
C VAL A 32 20.94 -5.24 2.92
N PRO A 33 21.73 -4.18 3.17
CA PRO A 33 22.67 -4.13 4.30
C PRO A 33 22.02 -4.34 5.68
N LEU A 34 20.76 -3.92 5.85
CA LEU A 34 19.98 -4.18 7.08
C LEU A 34 19.48 -5.64 7.20
N GLY A 35 19.81 -6.52 6.26
CA GLY A 35 19.45 -7.95 6.29
C GLY A 35 18.05 -8.24 5.74
N GLY A 36 17.52 -7.37 4.87
CA GLY A 36 16.17 -7.49 4.31
C GLY A 36 15.89 -8.70 3.39
N SER A 37 16.89 -9.57 3.18
CA SER A 37 16.81 -10.76 2.31
C SER A 37 17.14 -12.09 3.01
N GLY A 38 17.46 -12.09 4.31
CA GLY A 38 18.13 -13.25 4.95
C GLY A 38 17.33 -14.06 5.97
N VAL A 39 16.15 -13.62 6.42
CA VAL A 39 15.49 -14.23 7.60
C VAL A 39 14.03 -14.58 7.31
N SER A 40 13.71 -15.88 7.41
CA SER A 40 12.34 -16.41 7.31
C SER A 40 11.75 -16.68 8.70
N GLY A 41 10.43 -16.53 8.87
CA GLY A 41 9.72 -16.75 10.14
C GLY A 41 9.27 -15.47 10.84
N ARG A 42 8.76 -15.57 12.09
CA ARG A 42 8.23 -14.44 12.87
C ARG A 42 9.27 -13.33 13.09
N PHE A 43 10.52 -13.71 13.36
CA PHE A 43 11.66 -12.80 13.46
C PHE A 43 11.95 -12.07 12.14
N GLY A 44 11.72 -12.73 11.00
CA GLY A 44 11.84 -12.11 9.68
C GLY A 44 10.81 -11.00 9.46
N VAL A 45 9.57 -11.20 9.90
CA VAL A 45 8.51 -10.18 9.77
C VAL A 45 8.83 -8.93 10.57
N ALA A 46 9.18 -9.08 11.85
CA ALA A 46 9.55 -7.95 12.70
C ALA A 46 10.74 -7.18 12.11
N ARG A 47 11.75 -7.89 11.60
CA ARG A 47 12.90 -7.27 10.95
C ARG A 47 12.52 -6.54 9.65
N THR A 48 11.62 -7.09 8.83
CA THR A 48 11.12 -6.39 7.63
C THR A 48 10.42 -5.08 8.01
N ILE A 49 9.60 -5.07 9.06
CA ILE A 49 8.90 -3.87 9.52
C ILE A 49 9.92 -2.83 10.02
N LEU A 50 10.90 -3.24 10.83
CA LEU A 50 11.98 -2.35 11.28
C LEU A 50 12.79 -1.79 10.10
N ASN A 51 13.11 -2.62 9.11
CA ASN A 51 13.80 -2.17 7.91
C ASN A 51 12.96 -1.15 7.14
N TYR A 52 11.65 -1.36 7.02
CA TYR A 52 10.75 -0.36 6.43
C TYR A 52 10.70 0.93 7.24
N LEU A 53 10.65 0.88 8.59
CA LEU A 53 10.71 2.09 9.41
C LEU A 53 11.99 2.89 9.18
N VAL A 54 13.15 2.22 9.15
CA VAL A 54 14.44 2.88 8.88
C VAL A 54 14.45 3.48 7.47
N VAL A 55 14.01 2.72 6.47
CA VAL A 55 13.93 3.18 5.07
C VAL A 55 13.03 4.39 4.93
N PHE A 56 11.78 4.34 5.44
CA PHE A 56 10.84 5.44 5.30
C PHE A 56 11.22 6.66 6.15
N THR A 57 11.91 6.46 7.28
CA THR A 57 12.52 7.56 8.04
C THR A 57 13.60 8.26 7.22
N PHE A 58 14.49 7.49 6.57
CA PHE A 58 15.48 8.07 5.67
C PHE A 58 14.82 8.81 4.50
N VAL A 59 13.78 8.25 3.88
CA VAL A 59 13.05 8.90 2.78
C VAL A 59 12.41 10.21 3.24
N ALA A 60 11.80 10.25 4.42
CA ALA A 60 11.23 11.47 4.98
C ALA A 60 12.29 12.55 5.16
N LEU A 61 13.42 12.20 5.81
CA LEU A 61 14.54 13.12 6.04
C LEU A 61 15.24 13.57 4.76
N TRP A 62 15.27 12.71 3.72
CA TRP A 62 15.83 13.04 2.42
C TRP A 62 14.98 14.07 1.67
N HIS A 63 13.66 14.08 1.88
CA HIS A 63 12.77 15.05 1.27
C HIS A 63 12.81 16.41 1.97
N ASP A 64 12.59 16.46 3.29
CA ASP A 64 12.67 17.67 4.10
C ASP A 64 12.71 17.34 5.60
N ILE A 65 13.25 18.24 6.43
CA ILE A 65 13.29 18.12 7.89
C ILE A 65 11.97 18.66 8.47
N SER A 66 10.85 18.08 8.07
CA SER A 66 9.54 18.39 8.63
C SER A 66 8.99 17.22 9.43
N LEU A 67 8.43 17.52 10.60
CA LEU A 67 7.80 16.49 11.45
C LEU A 67 6.61 15.82 10.75
N ASN A 68 5.91 16.54 9.89
CA ASN A 68 4.80 16.00 9.10
C ASN A 68 5.27 14.89 8.14
N LEU A 69 6.42 15.06 7.48
CA LEU A 69 6.99 14.01 6.62
C LEU A 69 7.50 12.82 7.42
N LEU A 70 8.03 13.03 8.62
CA LEU A 70 8.44 11.92 9.48
C LEU A 70 7.22 11.09 9.91
N VAL A 71 6.15 11.75 10.34
CA VAL A 71 4.87 11.11 10.69
C VAL A 71 4.30 10.37 9.48
N TRP A 72 4.34 10.98 8.29
CA TRP A 72 3.97 10.33 7.04
C TRP A 72 4.74 9.03 6.83
N GLY A 73 6.08 9.05 6.94
CA GLY A 73 6.90 7.86 6.74
C GLY A 73 6.48 6.70 7.65
N TRP A 74 6.14 6.98 8.91
CA TRP A 74 5.67 5.96 9.86
C TRP A 74 4.25 5.50 9.58
N LEU A 75 3.34 6.42 9.19
CA LEU A 75 1.99 6.07 8.78
C LEU A 75 1.99 5.15 7.55
N ILE A 76 2.88 5.39 6.58
CA ILE A 76 3.02 4.52 5.41
C ILE A 76 3.39 3.09 5.82
N VAL A 77 4.35 2.93 6.74
CA VAL A 77 4.72 1.60 7.24
C VAL A 77 3.57 0.94 7.98
N LEU A 78 2.87 1.68 8.84
CA LEU A 78 1.70 1.20 9.58
C LEU A 78 0.60 0.73 8.61
N PHE A 79 0.30 1.52 7.59
CA PHE A 79 -0.78 1.26 6.64
C PHE A 79 -0.45 0.20 5.59
N MET A 80 0.81 -0.21 5.44
CA MET A 80 1.16 -1.41 4.68
C MET A 80 0.95 -2.71 5.46
N LEU A 81 0.86 -2.67 6.80
CA LEU A 81 0.70 -3.87 7.63
C LEU A 81 -0.59 -4.66 7.32
N PRO A 82 -1.77 -4.03 7.15
CA PRO A 82 -2.99 -4.75 6.78
C PRO A 82 -2.82 -5.56 5.49
N GLU A 83 -2.16 -5.00 4.47
CA GLU A 83 -1.88 -5.72 3.22
C GLU A 83 -0.94 -6.92 3.45
N ILE A 84 0.14 -6.72 4.22
CA ILE A 84 1.12 -7.78 4.51
C ILE A 84 0.49 -8.91 5.33
N ILE A 85 -0.31 -8.56 6.35
CA ILE A 85 -1.02 -9.51 7.21
C ILE A 85 -2.10 -10.23 6.40
N GLY A 86 -2.92 -9.50 5.64
CA GLY A 86 -3.97 -10.07 4.80
C GLY A 86 -3.43 -11.07 3.78
N THR A 87 -2.32 -10.75 3.12
CA THR A 87 -1.66 -11.66 2.16
C THR A 87 -1.19 -12.96 2.82
N ARG A 88 -0.83 -12.93 4.11
CA ARG A 88 -0.42 -14.13 4.87
C ARG A 88 -1.59 -14.91 5.44
N LEU A 89 -2.64 -14.24 5.90
CA LEU A 89 -3.83 -14.88 6.48
C LEU A 89 -4.73 -15.52 5.41
N PHE A 90 -4.81 -14.89 4.23
CA PHE A 90 -5.67 -15.33 3.12
C PHE A 90 -4.87 -15.71 1.87
N PRO A 91 -4.01 -16.74 1.92
CA PRO A 91 -3.24 -17.17 0.76
C PRO A 91 -4.16 -17.74 -0.33
N ARG A 92 -3.85 -17.44 -1.60
CA ARG A 92 -4.62 -17.89 -2.78
C ARG A 92 -4.87 -19.40 -2.79
N SER A 93 -3.91 -20.20 -2.33
CA SER A 93 -3.99 -21.67 -2.30
C SER A 93 -5.15 -22.20 -1.43
N LYS A 94 -5.57 -21.48 -0.39
CA LYS A 94 -6.72 -21.90 0.44
C LYS A 94 -8.08 -21.61 -0.21
N TRP A 95 -8.11 -20.83 -1.30
CA TRP A 95 -9.33 -20.33 -1.93
C TRP A 95 -9.48 -20.82 -3.39
N GLU A 96 -8.80 -21.90 -3.75
CA GLU A 96 -8.85 -22.48 -5.10
C GLU A 96 -10.29 -22.85 -5.52
N ASN A 97 -11.12 -23.28 -4.57
CA ASN A 97 -12.52 -23.62 -4.83
C ASN A 97 -13.45 -22.40 -4.98
N ASN A 98 -13.07 -21.22 -4.48
CA ASN A 98 -13.91 -20.01 -4.43
C ASN A 98 -13.11 -18.76 -4.81
N LEU A 99 -12.52 -18.76 -6.01
CA LEU A 99 -11.65 -17.68 -6.51
C LEU A 99 -12.37 -16.32 -6.59
N THR A 100 -13.67 -16.30 -6.88
CA THR A 100 -14.46 -15.06 -6.94
C THR A 100 -14.52 -14.37 -5.57
N THR A 101 -14.81 -15.12 -4.51
CA THR A 101 -14.87 -14.60 -3.14
C THR A 101 -13.51 -14.07 -2.70
N TRP A 102 -12.45 -14.80 -3.04
CA TRP A 102 -11.07 -14.35 -2.78
C TRP A 102 -10.75 -13.04 -3.49
N ARG A 103 -11.14 -12.91 -4.78
CA ARG A 103 -10.96 -11.67 -5.55
C ARG A 103 -11.70 -10.50 -4.93
N MET A 104 -12.94 -10.70 -4.48
CA MET A 104 -13.72 -9.66 -3.81
C MET A 104 -13.09 -9.23 -2.48
N LEU A 105 -12.61 -10.18 -1.69
CA LEU A 105 -11.91 -9.91 -0.43
C LEU A 105 -10.62 -9.11 -0.65
N CYS A 106 -9.80 -9.52 -1.63
CA CYS A 106 -8.58 -8.80 -1.97
C CYS A 106 -8.87 -7.39 -2.50
N ALA A 107 -9.91 -7.21 -3.32
CA ALA A 107 -10.30 -5.89 -3.81
C ALA A 107 -10.76 -4.97 -2.68
N ALA A 108 -11.59 -5.47 -1.76
CA ALA A 108 -12.01 -4.70 -0.59
C ALA A 108 -10.81 -4.29 0.29
N GLY A 109 -9.88 -5.23 0.53
CA GLY A 109 -8.64 -4.95 1.24
C GLY A 109 -7.75 -3.92 0.51
N SER A 110 -7.68 -3.98 -0.81
CA SER A 110 -6.95 -3.00 -1.62
C SER A 110 -7.57 -1.60 -1.55
N VAL A 111 -8.90 -1.48 -1.60
CA VAL A 111 -9.59 -0.18 -1.42
C VAL A 111 -9.20 0.44 -0.08
N LEU A 112 -9.26 -0.34 1.01
CA LEU A 112 -8.88 0.12 2.34
C LEU A 112 -7.43 0.63 2.37
N ASN A 113 -6.49 -0.14 1.82
CA ASN A 113 -5.09 0.25 1.77
C ASN A 113 -4.86 1.52 0.92
N VAL A 114 -5.58 1.69 -0.19
CA VAL A 114 -5.50 2.90 -1.03
C VAL A 114 -6.01 4.12 -0.26
N ILE A 115 -7.15 4.02 0.43
CA ILE A 115 -7.69 5.11 1.25
C ILE A 115 -6.73 5.48 2.39
N MET A 116 -6.13 4.47 3.04
CA MET A 116 -5.10 4.68 4.06
C MET A 116 -3.86 5.38 3.48
N MET A 117 -3.40 4.96 2.30
CA MET A 117 -2.26 5.58 1.59
C MET A 117 -2.55 7.06 1.24
N MET A 118 -3.75 7.36 0.74
CA MET A 118 -4.18 8.72 0.46
C MET A 118 -4.22 9.58 1.73
N SER A 119 -4.75 9.03 2.82
CA SER A 119 -4.80 9.68 4.13
C SER A 119 -3.39 10.00 4.65
N ALA A 120 -2.44 9.06 4.54
CA ALA A 120 -1.06 9.31 4.90
C ALA A 120 -0.47 10.45 4.07
N ASN A 121 -0.59 10.41 2.74
CA ASN A 121 -0.06 11.45 1.86
C ASN A 121 -0.64 12.85 2.19
N LEU A 122 -1.92 12.91 2.58
CA LEU A 122 -2.54 14.15 3.00
C LEU A 122 -1.90 14.71 4.29
N VAL A 123 -1.57 13.85 5.25
CA VAL A 123 -0.83 14.22 6.47
C VAL A 123 0.56 14.74 6.14
N GLY A 124 1.30 14.03 5.27
CA GLY A 124 2.69 14.37 4.97
C GLY A 124 2.86 15.67 4.19
N PHE A 125 2.01 15.88 3.17
CA PHE A 125 2.26 16.89 2.15
C PHE A 125 1.22 18.01 2.06
N ALA A 126 0.05 17.87 2.69
CA ALA A 126 -1.04 18.82 2.50
C ALA A 126 -1.52 19.49 3.78
N VAL A 127 -2.04 18.71 4.75
CA VAL A 127 -2.85 19.26 5.85
C VAL A 127 -2.36 18.88 7.25
N GLY A 128 -1.34 18.02 7.35
CA GLY A 128 -0.86 17.53 8.65
C GLY A 128 -1.86 16.60 9.35
N VAL A 129 -1.54 16.22 10.59
CA VAL A 129 -2.37 15.30 11.39
C VAL A 129 -3.69 15.95 11.80
N ASP A 130 -3.66 17.23 12.18
CA ASP A 130 -4.85 17.92 12.67
C ASP A 130 -5.82 18.26 11.54
N GLY A 131 -5.32 18.59 10.36
CA GLY A 131 -6.15 18.72 9.16
C GLY A 131 -6.82 17.40 8.77
N LEU A 132 -6.10 16.26 8.87
CA LEU A 132 -6.71 14.95 8.61
C LEU A 132 -7.84 14.65 9.60
N LYS A 133 -7.64 14.94 10.90
CA LYS A 133 -8.70 14.76 11.91
C LYS A 133 -9.94 15.59 11.59
N SER A 134 -9.75 16.85 11.18
CA SER A 134 -10.85 17.73 10.77
C SER A 134 -11.62 17.16 9.56
N ILE A 135 -10.90 16.68 8.55
CA ILE A 135 -11.51 16.08 7.36
C ILE A 135 -12.29 14.81 7.70
N ILE A 136 -11.70 13.91 8.51
CA ILE A 136 -12.37 12.69 8.96
C ILE A 136 -13.65 13.06 9.73
N HIS A 137 -13.55 14.01 10.66
CA HIS A 137 -14.70 14.47 11.41
C HIS A 137 -15.80 15.03 10.50
N GLY A 138 -15.44 15.84 9.50
CA GLY A 138 -16.37 16.36 8.49
C GLY A 138 -17.04 15.27 7.67
N ILE A 139 -16.29 14.25 7.23
CA ILE A 139 -16.82 13.12 6.44
C ILE A 139 -17.88 12.34 7.21
N PHE A 140 -17.69 12.13 8.52
CA PHE A 140 -18.63 11.37 9.35
C PHE A 140 -19.74 12.22 9.99
N SER A 141 -19.63 13.55 9.94
CA SER A 141 -20.62 14.47 10.51
C SER A 141 -21.82 14.69 9.58
N ASP A 142 -21.58 14.68 8.26
CA ASP A 142 -22.61 14.95 7.26
C ASP A 142 -22.92 13.72 6.39
N TRP A 143 -24.18 13.58 5.99
CA TRP A 143 -24.62 12.53 5.07
C TRP A 143 -23.93 12.66 3.71
N GLY A 144 -23.67 13.89 3.26
CA GLY A 144 -22.91 14.15 2.03
C GLY A 144 -21.49 13.57 2.10
N GLY A 145 -20.84 13.66 3.26
CA GLY A 145 -19.51 13.10 3.50
C GLY A 145 -19.49 11.57 3.42
N ILE A 146 -20.46 10.92 4.06
CA ILE A 146 -20.59 9.45 4.02
C ILE A 146 -20.91 8.98 2.58
N ALA A 147 -21.84 9.65 1.91
CA ALA A 147 -22.19 9.35 0.53
C ALA A 147 -20.99 9.49 -0.42
N PHE A 148 -20.19 10.54 -0.24
CA PHE A 148 -18.94 10.73 -0.97
C PHE A 148 -17.96 9.57 -0.72
N LEU A 149 -17.74 9.19 0.54
CA LEU A 149 -16.81 8.11 0.89
C LEU A 149 -17.24 6.77 0.29
N LEU A 150 -18.52 6.42 0.38
CA LEU A 150 -19.07 5.20 -0.20
C LEU A 150 -18.95 5.19 -1.74
N THR A 151 -19.25 6.33 -2.38
CA THR A 151 -19.13 6.47 -3.82
C THR A 151 -17.67 6.34 -4.27
N ALA A 152 -16.75 7.03 -3.59
CA ALA A 152 -15.31 6.93 -3.86
C ALA A 152 -14.80 5.50 -3.65
N ALA A 153 -15.21 4.83 -2.57
CA ALA A 153 -14.86 3.43 -2.33
C ALA A 153 -15.40 2.50 -3.43
N GLY A 154 -16.62 2.72 -3.91
CA GLY A 154 -17.21 1.96 -5.03
C GLY A 154 -16.48 2.15 -6.35
N VAL A 155 -16.07 3.39 -6.66
CA VAL A 155 -15.25 3.71 -7.84
C VAL A 155 -13.88 3.03 -7.74
N LEU A 156 -13.19 3.17 -6.61
CA LEU A 156 -11.90 2.51 -6.37
C LEU A 156 -12.03 0.99 -6.47
N PHE A 157 -13.08 0.41 -5.89
CA PHE A 157 -13.34 -1.02 -5.97
C PHE A 157 -13.47 -1.48 -7.43
N THR A 158 -14.25 -0.75 -8.23
CA THR A 158 -14.44 -1.05 -9.65
C THR A 158 -13.12 -0.94 -10.42
N ALA A 159 -12.34 0.12 -10.20
CA ALA A 159 -11.02 0.27 -10.81
C ALA A 159 -10.07 -0.88 -10.45
N ILE A 160 -10.09 -1.33 -9.20
CA ILE A 160 -9.29 -2.48 -8.75
C ILE A 160 -9.76 -3.78 -9.40
N GLN A 161 -11.06 -3.99 -9.60
CA GLN A 161 -11.58 -5.14 -10.35
C GLN A 161 -11.06 -5.15 -11.80
N ILE A 162 -11.02 -3.99 -12.45
CA ILE A 162 -10.45 -3.86 -13.80
C ILE A 162 -8.97 -4.24 -13.78
N MET A 163 -8.18 -3.76 -12.81
CA MET A 163 -6.77 -4.14 -12.67
C MET A 163 -6.58 -5.66 -12.44
N PHE A 164 -7.50 -6.31 -11.72
CA PHE A 164 -7.48 -7.78 -11.59
C PHE A 164 -7.75 -8.48 -12.93
N GLU A 165 -8.75 -8.03 -13.69
CA GLU A 165 -9.07 -8.66 -14.98
C GLU A 165 -7.94 -8.44 -16.00
N VAL A 166 -7.31 -7.26 -16.02
CA VAL A 166 -6.12 -7.01 -16.85
C VAL A 166 -5.02 -8.02 -16.52
N ARG A 167 -4.80 -8.33 -15.23
CA ARG A 167 -3.80 -9.31 -14.81
C ARG A 167 -4.14 -10.73 -15.24
N GLU A 168 -5.38 -11.15 -15.05
CA GLU A 168 -5.83 -12.48 -15.50
C GLU A 168 -5.78 -12.59 -17.02
N ASN A 169 -6.13 -11.54 -17.76
CA ASN A 169 -6.02 -11.49 -19.20
C ASN A 169 -4.56 -11.65 -19.68
N GLU A 170 -3.61 -10.95 -19.07
CA GLU A 170 -2.20 -11.13 -19.38
C GLU A 170 -1.71 -12.55 -19.11
N ILE A 171 -2.14 -13.17 -18.01
CA ILE A 171 -1.81 -14.56 -17.68
C ILE A 171 -2.37 -15.52 -18.75
N ARG A 172 -3.60 -15.31 -19.23
CA ARG A 172 -4.20 -16.10 -20.33
C ARG A 172 -3.38 -15.98 -21.63
N HIS A 173 -2.71 -14.86 -21.86
CA HIS A 173 -1.81 -14.63 -23.00
C HIS A 173 -0.35 -15.08 -22.73
N GLY A 174 -0.08 -15.75 -21.59
CA GLY A 174 1.25 -16.22 -21.22
C GLY A 174 2.20 -15.12 -20.73
N ILE A 175 1.71 -13.90 -20.49
CA ILE A 175 2.50 -12.76 -20.02
C ILE A 175 2.52 -12.77 -18.49
N ASN A 176 3.65 -13.20 -17.90
CA ASN A 176 3.83 -13.22 -16.44
C ASN A 176 4.81 -12.15 -15.97
N LEU A 177 4.29 -10.98 -15.61
CA LEU A 177 5.06 -9.86 -15.06
C LEU A 177 5.08 -9.90 -13.53
N LYS A 178 6.22 -10.34 -12.96
CA LYS A 178 6.53 -10.21 -11.53
C LYS A 178 6.64 -8.73 -11.10
#